data_AF-A0A085WL48-F1
#
_entry.id   AF-A0A085WL48-F1
#
_cell.length_a   1.000
_cell.length_b   1.000
_cell.length_c   1.000
_cell.angle_alpha   90.00
_cell.angle_beta   90.00
_cell.angle_gamma   90.00
#
_symmetry.space_group_name_H-M   'P 1'
#
loop_
_entity.id
_entity.type
_entity.pdbx_description
1 polymer ?
#
loop_
_entity_poly.entity_id
_entity_poly.type
_entity_poly.pdbx_seq_one_letter_code
_entity_poly.pdbx_strand_id
1 'polypeptide(L)'
;MSQDSASRRIIHLSFAASLGEYLERVRDLGAMEGHTGAVELNPTLRPVVEAMHHVLAGGEVEVRVVREGQPDIVRELAQRAARATVETNALNKQSETLVLTVV
;
A
#
# COMPACT_ATOMS: atom_id res chain seq x y z
N MET A 1 -23.57 23.05 -24.07
CA MET A 1 -23.32 21.99 -23.07
C MET A 1 -21.86 21.58 -23.24
N SER A 2 -20.96 22.13 -22.43
CA SER A 2 -19.52 21.80 -22.49
C SER A 2 -19.31 20.35 -22.07
N GLN A 3 -18.64 19.59 -22.92
CA GLN A 3 -18.06 18.31 -22.55
C GLN A 3 -16.91 18.57 -21.59
N ASP A 4 -17.12 18.32 -20.31
CA ASP A 4 -16.05 18.25 -19.34
C ASP A 4 -15.40 16.86 -19.46
N SER A 5 -14.52 16.73 -20.45
CA SER A 5 -13.65 15.57 -20.57
C SER A 5 -12.63 15.64 -19.44
N ALA A 6 -12.96 15.08 -18.27
CA ALA A 6 -12.02 14.91 -17.18
C ALA A 6 -10.82 14.13 -17.73
N SER A 7 -9.74 14.83 -18.04
CA SER A 7 -8.53 14.28 -18.62
C SER A 7 -7.96 13.22 -17.67
N ARG A 8 -8.24 11.93 -17.97
CA ARG A 8 -7.57 10.80 -17.32
C ARG A 8 -6.08 10.90 -17.63
N ARG A 9 -5.31 11.48 -16.71
CA ARG A 9 -3.85 11.39 -16.77
C ARG A 9 -3.47 9.98 -16.34
N ILE A 10 -2.90 9.22 -17.27
CA ILE A 10 -2.24 7.97 -16.95
C ILE A 10 -0.93 8.35 -16.25
N ILE A 11 -0.86 8.10 -14.94
CA ILE A 11 0.34 8.35 -14.13
C ILE A 11 1.21 7.10 -14.24
N HIS A 12 2.41 7.24 -14.80
CA HIS A 12 3.35 6.13 -14.87
C HIS A 12 4.17 6.05 -13.57
N LEU A 13 3.68 5.35 -12.56
CA LEU A 13 4.42 5.21 -11.29
C LEU A 13 5.56 4.21 -11.45
N SER A 14 6.79 4.66 -11.23
CA SER A 14 7.95 3.79 -11.05
C SER A 14 8.05 3.43 -9.58
N PHE A 15 8.15 2.13 -9.26
CA PHE A 15 8.34 1.64 -7.90
C PHE A 15 9.78 1.23 -7.67
N ALA A 16 10.32 1.57 -6.49
CA ALA A 16 11.64 1.12 -6.08
C ALA A 16 11.63 -0.38 -5.72
N ALA A 17 12.78 -1.05 -5.87
CA ALA A 17 12.95 -2.44 -5.48
C ALA A 17 12.60 -2.69 -3.99
N SER A 18 12.83 -1.69 -3.13
CA SER A 18 12.46 -1.71 -1.71
C SER A 18 10.97 -1.86 -1.45
N LEU A 19 10.09 -1.47 -2.38
CA LEU A 19 8.66 -1.77 -2.27
C LEU A 19 8.42 -3.29 -2.43
N GLY A 20 9.11 -3.92 -3.38
CA GLY A 20 9.07 -5.37 -3.55
C GLY A 20 9.56 -6.10 -2.30
N GLU A 21 10.71 -5.70 -1.76
CA GLU A 21 11.26 -6.26 -0.52
C GLU A 21 10.32 -6.10 0.68
N TYR A 22 9.61 -4.97 0.78
CA TYR A 22 8.60 -4.77 1.81
C TYR A 22 7.41 -5.73 1.65
N LEU A 23 6.88 -5.87 0.43
CA LEU A 23 5.76 -6.77 0.15
C LEU A 23 6.12 -8.25 0.35
N GLU A 24 7.33 -8.65 -0.02
CA GLU A 24 7.86 -9.98 0.27
C GLU A 24 7.95 -10.22 1.77
N ARG A 25 8.44 -9.23 2.53
CA ARG A 25 8.51 -9.35 3.98
C ARG A 25 7.11 -9.47 4.62
N VAL A 26 6.14 -8.70 4.14
CA VAL A 26 4.74 -8.79 4.59
C VAL A 26 4.16 -10.17 4.29
N ARG A 27 4.42 -10.73 3.10
CA ARG A 27 4.05 -12.11 2.73
C ARG A 27 4.68 -13.13 3.68
N ASP A 28 5.99 -13.04 3.92
CA ASP A 28 6.73 -13.99 4.76
C ASP A 28 6.27 -13.99 6.23
N LEU A 29 5.66 -12.89 6.69
CA LEU A 29 5.02 -12.78 8.01
C LEU A 29 3.59 -13.37 8.05
N GLY A 30 3.11 -13.97 6.96
CA GLY A 30 1.82 -14.65 6.90
C GLY A 30 0.67 -13.74 6.47
N ALA A 31 0.93 -12.69 5.69
CA ALA A 31 -0.15 -11.86 5.14
C ALA A 31 -1.02 -12.62 4.13
N MET A 32 -0.45 -13.62 3.46
CA MET A 32 -1.15 -14.54 2.59
C MET A 32 -1.06 -15.95 3.17
N GLU A 33 -2.15 -16.68 3.10
CA GLU A 33 -2.27 -18.08 3.50
C GLU A 33 -2.86 -18.88 2.33
N GLY A 34 -2.57 -20.18 2.22
CA GLY A 34 -3.14 -20.99 1.15
C GLY A 34 -2.56 -22.39 1.06
N HIS A 35 -3.39 -23.33 0.63
CA HIS A 35 -2.95 -24.68 0.27
C HIS A 35 -2.39 -24.69 -1.16
N THR A 36 -1.65 -25.73 -1.54
CA THR A 36 -1.05 -25.85 -2.88
C THR A 36 -2.06 -25.54 -4.00
N GLY A 37 -1.83 -24.44 -4.72
CA GLY A 37 -2.67 -23.99 -5.83
C GLY A 37 -3.65 -22.86 -5.51
N ALA A 38 -3.74 -22.39 -4.27
CA ALA A 38 -4.58 -21.26 -3.87
C ALA A 38 -3.79 -20.25 -3.02
N VAL A 39 -4.08 -18.96 -3.20
CA VAL A 39 -3.55 -17.87 -2.37
C VAL A 39 -4.74 -17.07 -1.87
N GLU A 40 -4.85 -16.93 -0.55
CA GLU A 40 -5.88 -16.16 0.11
C GLU A 40 -5.22 -15.16 1.08
N LEU A 41 -5.88 -14.01 1.28
CA LEU A 41 -5.49 -13.09 2.34
C LEU A 41 -5.77 -13.74 3.69
N ASN A 42 -4.81 -13.64 4.63
CA ASN A 42 -5.02 -14.05 6.01
C ASN A 42 -6.35 -13.44 6.54
N PRO A 43 -7.31 -14.25 7.01
CA PRO A 43 -8.61 -13.74 7.47
C PRO A 43 -8.49 -12.67 8.56
N THR A 44 -7.43 -12.71 9.37
CA THR A 44 -7.12 -11.71 10.41
C THR A 44 -6.81 -10.33 9.83
N LEU A 45 -6.29 -10.26 8.61
CA LEU A 45 -5.96 -9.00 7.92
C LEU A 45 -7.12 -8.43 7.11
N ARG A 46 -8.17 -9.23 6.85
CA ARG A 46 -9.32 -8.81 6.04
C ARG A 46 -9.97 -7.50 6.53
N PRO A 47 -10.23 -7.31 7.83
CA PRO A 47 -10.81 -6.04 8.31
C PRO A 47 -9.92 -4.82 8.05
N VAL A 48 -8.59 -5.00 8.08
CA VAL A 48 -7.63 -3.92 7.80
C VAL A 48 -7.66 -3.54 6.32
N VAL A 49 -7.74 -4.52 5.43
CA VAL A 49 -7.84 -4.29 3.98
C VAL A 49 -9.19 -3.65 3.62
N GLU A 50 -10.29 -4.08 4.25
CA GLU A 50 -11.60 -3.46 4.07
C GLU A 50 -11.63 -2.01 4.56
N ALA A 51 -11.01 -1.71 5.70
CA ALA A 51 -10.87 -0.33 6.18
C ALA A 51 -10.10 0.55 5.18
N MET A 52 -9.03 0.01 4.58
CA MET A 52 -8.31 0.70 3.51
C MET A 52 -9.20 1.00 2.31
N HIS A 53 -10.07 0.06 1.89
CA HIS A 53 -11.01 0.29 0.79
C HIS A 53 -11.97 1.44 1.09
N HIS A 54 -12.50 1.53 2.31
CA HIS A 54 -13.37 2.64 2.73
C HIS A 54 -12.66 3.99 2.64
N VAL A 55 -11.42 4.09 3.14
CA VAL A 55 -10.63 5.34 3.05
C VAL A 55 -10.37 5.73 1.60
N LEU A 56 -9.98 4.78 0.76
CA LEU A 56 -9.73 5.03 -0.67
C LEU A 56 -11.00 5.42 -1.44
N ALA A 57 -12.18 5.04 -0.93
CA ALA A 57 -13.47 5.44 -1.47
C ALA A 57 -13.97 6.80 -0.94
N GLY A 58 -13.14 7.53 -0.18
CA GLY A 58 -13.48 8.84 0.40
C GLY A 58 -14.25 8.76 1.72
N GLY A 59 -14.33 7.58 2.34
CA GLY A 59 -14.89 7.39 3.67
C GLY A 59 -13.89 7.64 4.80
N GLU A 60 -14.37 7.56 6.02
CA GLU A 60 -13.56 7.65 7.24
C GLU A 60 -13.59 6.32 8.00
N VAL A 61 -12.47 5.96 8.62
CA VAL A 61 -12.33 4.74 9.42
C VAL A 61 -11.61 5.03 10.73
N GLU A 62 -11.97 4.30 11.79
CA GLU A 62 -11.23 4.26 13.05
C GLU A 62 -10.53 2.92 13.18
N VAL A 63 -9.22 2.93 13.48
CA VAL A 63 -8.42 1.72 13.69
C VAL A 63 -7.85 1.75 15.10
N ARG A 64 -8.07 0.66 15.85
CA ARG A 64 -7.57 0.49 17.22
C ARG A 64 -6.76 -0.79 17.36
N VAL A 65 -5.54 -0.67 17.87
CA VAL A 65 -4.72 -1.82 18.26
C VAL A 65 -5.27 -2.40 19.56
N VAL A 66 -5.88 -3.59 19.47
CA VAL A 66 -6.47 -4.29 20.63
C VAL A 66 -5.40 -5.00 21.47
N ARG A 67 -4.35 -5.50 20.80
CA ARG A 67 -3.20 -6.15 21.42
C ARG A 67 -1.95 -5.79 20.61
N GLU A 68 -0.88 -5.44 21.33
CA GLU A 68 0.41 -5.15 20.72
C GLU A 68 1.00 -6.37 20.02
N GLY A 69 1.55 -6.13 18.83
CA GLY A 69 2.38 -7.10 18.11
C GLY A 69 3.82 -7.13 18.64
N GLN A 70 4.69 -7.90 17.99
CA GLN A 70 6.11 -7.92 18.35
C GLN A 70 6.76 -6.57 17.99
N PRO A 71 7.28 -5.78 18.95
CA PRO A 71 7.69 -4.39 18.70
C PRO A 71 8.78 -4.24 17.64
N ASP A 72 9.73 -5.17 17.59
CA ASP A 72 10.83 -5.14 16.63
C ASP A 72 10.33 -5.38 15.20
N ILE A 73 9.36 -6.27 15.02
CA ILE A 73 8.75 -6.54 13.71
C ILE A 73 7.93 -5.33 13.26
N VAL A 74 7.16 -4.71 14.17
CA VAL A 74 6.40 -3.49 13.86
C VAL A 74 7.35 -2.37 13.42
N ARG A 75 8.46 -2.18 14.15
CA ARG A 75 9.48 -1.18 13.81
C ARG A 75 10.15 -1.49 12.47
N GLU A 76 10.51 -2.75 12.22
CA GLU A 76 11.10 -3.21 10.97
C GLU A 76 10.18 -2.88 9.78
N LEU A 77 8.89 -3.24 9.87
CA LEU A 77 7.92 -2.99 8.81
C LEU A 77 7.70 -1.50 8.56
N ALA A 78 7.62 -0.68 9.61
CA ALA A 78 7.51 0.77 9.49
C ALA A 78 8.72 1.38 8.78
N GLN A 79 9.94 0.92 9.10
CA GLN A 79 11.17 1.38 8.46
C GLN A 79 11.24 0.98 6.99
N ARG A 80 10.87 -0.27 6.65
CA ARG A 80 10.82 -0.75 5.27
C ARG A 80 9.82 0.04 4.43
N ALA A 81 8.61 0.27 4.95
CA ALA A 81 7.59 1.07 4.26
C ALA A 81 8.04 2.53 4.05
N ALA A 82 8.63 3.15 5.06
CA ALA A 82 9.19 4.50 4.95
C ALA A 82 10.31 4.57 3.90
N ARG A 83 11.24 3.60 3.92
CA ARG A 83 12.32 3.49 2.94
C ARG A 83 11.77 3.32 1.51
N ALA A 84 10.83 2.39 1.32
CA ALA A 84 10.20 2.15 0.04
C ALA A 84 9.53 3.42 -0.52
N THR A 85 8.88 4.19 0.34
CA THR A 85 8.26 5.48 -0.01
C THR A 85 9.30 6.51 -0.44
N VAL A 86 10.38 6.67 0.34
CA VAL A 86 11.46 7.62 0.03
C VAL A 86 12.13 7.29 -1.30
N GLU A 87 12.49 6.04 -1.52
CA GLU A 87 13.18 5.61 -2.74
C GLU A 87 12.25 5.69 -3.97
N THR A 88 10.99 5.28 -3.84
CA THR A 88 9.98 5.41 -4.90
C THR A 88 9.75 6.88 -5.28
N ASN A 89 9.68 7.77 -4.29
CA ASN A 89 9.55 9.20 -4.54
C ASN A 89 10.80 9.79 -5.22
N ALA A 90 12.01 9.33 -4.86
CA ALA A 90 13.23 9.73 -5.52
C ALA A 90 13.24 9.33 -7.01
N LEU A 91 12.82 8.10 -7.33
CA LEU A 91 12.70 7.60 -8.70
C LEU A 91 11.70 8.40 -9.53
N ASN A 92 10.51 8.68 -8.97
CA ASN A 92 9.48 9.43 -9.67
C ASN A 92 9.88 10.90 -9.90
N LYS A 93 10.58 11.54 -8.95
CA LYS A 93 11.16 12.89 -9.12
C LYS A 93 12.22 12.94 -10.23
N GLN A 94 13.07 11.92 -10.32
CA GLN A 94 14.09 11.82 -11.37
C GLN A 94 13.49 11.59 -12.76
N SER A 95 12.33 10.91 -12.82
CA SER A 95 11.66 10.58 -14.07
C SER A 95 10.70 11.68 -14.58
N GLU A 96 10.72 12.88 -13.97
CA GLU A 96 9.73 13.96 -14.16
C GLU A 96 8.26 13.47 -14.11
N THR A 97 8.04 12.32 -13.49
CA THR A 97 6.73 11.67 -13.52
C THR A 97 6.03 12.00 -12.23
N LEU A 98 5.08 12.94 -12.26
CA LEU A 98 4.07 13.12 -11.22
C LEU A 98 3.00 14.10 -11.67
N VAL A 99 1.72 13.68 -11.65
CA VAL A 99 0.61 14.54 -11.17
C VAL A 99 -0.45 13.64 -10.54
N LEU A 100 -0.45 13.55 -9.20
CA LEU A 100 -1.64 13.17 -8.45
C LEU A 100 -2.56 14.40 -8.39
N THR A 101 -3.73 14.28 -9.01
CA THR A 101 -4.90 15.04 -8.59
C THR A 101 -5.86 14.00 -8.04
N VAL A 102 -6.07 14.01 -6.73
CA VAL A 102 -7.20 13.32 -6.10
C VAL A 102 -8.21 14.40 -5.75
N VAL A 103 -9.47 14.12 -6.10
CA VAL A 103 -10.65 14.99 -5.99
C VAL A 103 -10.97 15.34 -4.55
#